data_AF-A0A401P727-F1
#
_entry.id   AF-A0A401P727-F1
#
_cell.length_a   1.000
_cell.length_b   1.000
_cell.length_c   1.000
_cell.angle_alpha   90.00
_cell.angle_beta   90.00
_cell.angle_gamma   90.00
#
_symmetry.space_group_name_H-M   'P 1'
#
loop_
_entity.id
_entity.type
_entity.pdbx_description
1 polymer ?
#
loop_
_entity_poly.entity_id
_entity_poly.type
_entity_poly.pdbx_seq_one_letter_code
_entity_poly.pdbx_strand_id
1 'polypeptide(L)'
;FHRSYSTPSALPSPREIKRKNVSSRSKNAVMRRSWSSTSTIERNVKLQEGSQVLLTSSSEMATIKYIGPTDFAPGIWLGLELRSPKGKNDGSVGEKRYFTCKPNYGVLVRPSRVTYRGINGTKLVDDIYG
;
A
#
# COMPACT_ATOMS: atom_id res chain seq x y z
N PHE A 1 22.82 63.19 -33.62
CA PHE A 1 23.46 62.52 -34.78
C PHE A 1 24.45 61.47 -34.27
N HIS A 2 24.69 60.42 -35.04
CA HIS A 2 25.44 59.19 -34.72
C HIS A 2 26.78 59.34 -33.98
N ARG A 3 27.10 58.34 -33.12
CA ARG A 3 28.15 57.33 -33.44
C ARG A 3 27.99 56.03 -32.63
N SER A 4 28.67 54.97 -33.04
CA SER A 4 28.30 53.57 -32.76
C SER A 4 29.48 52.72 -32.30
N TYR A 5 29.17 51.61 -31.60
CA TYR A 5 29.96 50.38 -31.37
C TYR A 5 31.32 50.46 -30.65
N SER A 6 31.43 49.72 -29.53
CA SER A 6 32.42 48.64 -29.32
C SER A 6 32.11 47.85 -28.04
N THR A 7 32.21 46.52 -28.08
CA THR A 7 32.23 45.62 -26.91
C THR A 7 33.68 45.26 -26.54
N PRO A 8 33.97 44.79 -25.32
CA PRO A 8 34.08 43.34 -25.15
C PRO A 8 33.61 42.75 -23.80
N SER A 9 33.35 41.44 -23.88
CA SER A 9 33.13 40.41 -22.86
C SER A 9 33.62 40.61 -21.41
N ALA A 10 32.77 40.26 -20.43
CA ALA A 10 32.92 39.03 -19.63
C ALA A 10 31.67 38.72 -18.77
N LEU A 11 31.30 37.43 -18.69
CA LEU A 11 30.33 36.85 -17.75
C LEU A 11 31.11 36.16 -16.60
N PRO A 12 30.55 35.88 -15.39
CA PRO A 12 29.18 35.39 -15.20
C PRO A 12 28.34 35.96 -14.03
N SER A 13 27.04 35.65 -14.12
CA SER A 13 26.00 35.71 -13.08
C SER A 13 26.36 34.79 -11.88
N PRO A 14 25.87 35.00 -10.64
CA PRO A 14 24.43 34.98 -10.32
C PRO A 14 23.90 36.13 -9.44
N ARG A 15 22.63 36.51 -9.63
CA ARG A 15 21.91 37.44 -8.75
C ARG A 15 21.33 36.73 -7.51
N GLU A 16 21.63 37.32 -6.35
CA GLU A 16 20.73 37.72 -5.24
C GLU A 16 19.22 37.32 -5.26
N ILE A 17 18.45 37.22 -4.16
CA ILE A 17 18.65 37.20 -2.68
C ILE A 17 17.30 36.83 -2.02
N LYS A 18 17.30 36.21 -0.83
CA LYS A 18 16.49 36.57 0.38
C LYS A 18 16.86 35.62 1.54
N ARG A 19 17.58 36.06 2.59
CA ARG A 19 17.11 36.85 3.78
C ARG A 19 15.93 36.15 4.50
N LYS A 20 15.93 35.82 5.79
CA LYS A 20 16.90 35.91 6.92
C LYS A 20 16.89 34.54 7.68
N ASN A 21 17.45 34.27 8.88
CA ASN A 21 18.11 35.04 9.96
C ASN A 21 19.10 34.12 10.73
N VAL A 22 19.68 34.60 11.85
CA VAL A 22 20.58 33.86 12.77
C VAL A 22 19.94 33.74 14.15
N SER A 23 20.11 32.61 14.87
CA SER A 23 20.57 32.53 16.29
C SER A 23 20.38 31.15 16.98
N SER A 24 21.43 30.73 17.71
CA SER A 24 21.46 29.96 18.98
C SER A 24 20.74 28.59 19.16
N ARG A 25 21.54 27.52 19.01
CA ARG A 25 21.94 26.56 20.09
C ARG A 25 20.87 25.84 20.95
N SER A 26 20.53 24.61 20.52
CA SER A 26 20.34 23.36 21.32
C SER A 26 19.55 23.35 22.64
N LYS A 27 18.42 22.59 22.66
CA LYS A 27 18.24 21.35 23.47
C LYS A 27 16.86 20.70 23.27
N ASN A 28 16.87 19.45 22.79
CA ASN A 28 15.92 18.33 23.04
C ASN A 28 14.39 18.40 22.75
N ALA A 29 13.88 17.20 22.42
CA ALA A 29 12.55 16.67 22.79
C ALA A 29 11.26 17.08 22.03
N VAL A 30 11.23 17.02 20.69
CA VAL A 30 9.96 16.67 19.97
C VAL A 30 10.13 15.63 18.84
N MET A 31 11.34 15.12 18.57
CA MET A 31 11.58 14.09 17.52
C MET A 31 11.25 12.65 17.99
N ARG A 32 10.22 12.47 18.83
CA ARG A 32 9.70 11.16 19.27
C ARG A 32 8.19 11.21 19.55
N ARG A 33 7.37 11.66 18.60
CA ARG A 33 5.97 11.18 18.56
C ARG A 33 5.97 9.73 18.09
N SER A 34 6.22 8.86 19.04
CA SER A 34 6.22 7.41 18.92
C SER A 34 4.82 6.95 18.52
N TRP A 35 4.58 6.72 17.22
CA TRP A 35 3.48 5.84 16.78
C TRP A 35 3.87 4.39 17.11
N SER A 36 3.83 4.07 18.40
CA SER A 36 4.05 2.73 18.95
C SER A 36 3.39 2.63 20.33
N SER A 37 2.06 2.76 20.38
CA SER A 37 1.28 2.42 21.57
C SER A 37 -0.20 2.14 21.26
N THR A 38 -0.44 1.24 20.28
CA THR A 38 -1.67 0.40 20.23
C THR A 38 -1.35 -1.05 20.65
N SER A 39 -0.15 -1.26 21.21
CA SER A 39 0.51 -2.55 21.49
C SER A 39 -0.11 -3.38 22.63
N THR A 40 -1.39 -3.19 22.92
CA THR A 40 -2.11 -3.94 23.98
C THR A 40 -3.49 -4.44 23.56
N ILE A 41 -4.10 -3.84 22.51
CA ILE A 41 -5.38 -4.29 21.92
C ILE A 41 -5.18 -5.06 20.61
N GLU A 42 -3.98 -5.02 20.02
CA GLU A 42 -3.52 -5.85 18.89
C GLU A 42 -3.38 -7.36 19.24
N ARG A 43 -4.08 -7.87 20.26
CA ARG A 43 -4.00 -9.29 20.65
C ARG A 43 -4.84 -10.14 19.70
N ASN A 44 -4.17 -10.81 18.77
CA ASN A 44 -4.71 -11.81 17.83
C ASN A 44 -5.81 -11.32 16.87
N VAL A 45 -5.59 -10.19 16.19
CA VAL A 45 -6.29 -9.94 14.92
C VAL A 45 -5.68 -10.86 13.86
N LYS A 46 -6.52 -11.68 13.21
CA LYS A 46 -6.14 -12.58 12.11
C LYS A 46 -7.13 -12.40 10.94
N LEU A 47 -6.68 -12.70 9.72
CA LEU A 47 -7.58 -12.83 8.58
C LEU A 47 -8.38 -14.12 8.70
N GLN A 48 -9.68 -14.01 8.46
CA GLN A 48 -10.62 -15.11 8.40
C GLN A 48 -11.62 -14.86 7.25
N GLU A 49 -12.31 -15.90 6.80
CA GLU A 49 -13.42 -15.73 5.85
C GLU A 49 -14.50 -14.79 6.42
N GLY A 50 -15.17 -14.04 5.55
CA GLY A 50 -16.06 -12.93 5.91
C GLY A 50 -15.33 -11.60 6.20
N SER A 51 -14.01 -11.60 6.43
CA SER A 51 -13.26 -10.36 6.71
C SER A 51 -13.34 -9.38 5.54
N GLN A 52 -13.61 -8.11 5.86
CA GLN A 52 -13.57 -7.00 4.91
C GLN A 52 -12.14 -6.47 4.75
N VAL A 53 -11.58 -6.56 3.54
CA VAL A 53 -10.21 -6.15 3.23
C VAL A 53 -10.15 -5.20 2.04
N LEU A 54 -9.12 -4.34 2.00
CA LEU A 54 -8.83 -3.47 0.86
C LEU A 54 -7.83 -4.16 -0.07
N LEU A 55 -8.20 -4.37 -1.34
CA LEU A 55 -7.29 -4.86 -2.38
C LEU A 55 -6.40 -3.72 -2.87
N THR A 56 -5.10 -3.80 -2.60
CA THR A 56 -4.18 -2.65 -2.75
C THR A 56 -3.96 -2.21 -4.21
N SER A 57 -4.11 -3.11 -5.18
CA SER A 57 -3.91 -2.75 -6.61
C SER A 57 -5.08 -2.01 -7.26
N SER A 58 -6.28 -2.06 -6.67
CA SER A 58 -7.48 -1.39 -7.21
C SER A 58 -8.11 -0.41 -6.23
N SER A 59 -7.57 -0.32 -5.00
CA SER A 59 -8.18 0.41 -3.87
C SER A 59 -9.65 0.04 -3.65
N GLU A 60 -10.01 -1.22 -3.90
CA GLU A 60 -11.38 -1.71 -3.81
C GLU A 60 -11.57 -2.60 -2.57
N MET A 61 -12.69 -2.38 -1.86
CA MET A 61 -13.10 -3.25 -0.75
C MET A 61 -13.64 -4.58 -1.25
N ALA A 62 -13.23 -5.66 -0.58
CA ALA A 62 -13.60 -7.02 -0.88
C ALA A 62 -13.86 -7.83 0.40
N THR A 63 -14.62 -8.92 0.26
CA THR A 63 -14.86 -9.91 1.32
C THR A 63 -13.96 -11.12 1.09
N ILE A 64 -13.22 -11.57 2.12
CA ILE A 64 -12.51 -12.85 2.05
C ILE A 64 -13.55 -13.99 2.01
N LYS A 65 -13.41 -14.89 1.04
CA LYS A 65 -14.24 -16.08 0.82
C LYS A 65 -13.46 -17.39 0.86
N TYR A 66 -12.14 -17.31 0.88
CA TYR A 66 -11.24 -18.44 0.94
C TYR A 66 -9.90 -18.00 1.53
N ILE A 67 -9.31 -18.81 2.42
CA ILE A 67 -7.91 -18.69 2.85
C ILE A 67 -7.28 -20.08 2.76
N GLY A 68 -6.27 -20.27 1.90
CA GLY A 68 -5.65 -21.58 1.77
C GLY A 68 -4.63 -21.71 0.62
N PRO A 69 -4.08 -22.92 0.43
CA PRO A 69 -3.21 -23.25 -0.71
C PRO A 69 -3.99 -23.30 -2.03
N THR A 70 -3.28 -23.24 -3.16
CA THR A 70 -3.91 -23.42 -4.48
C THR A 70 -3.09 -24.31 -5.41
N ASP A 71 -3.78 -24.93 -6.36
CA ASP A 71 -3.19 -25.94 -7.25
C ASP A 71 -2.37 -25.29 -8.37
N PHE A 72 -2.58 -24.01 -8.63
CA PHE A 72 -1.83 -23.23 -9.63
C PHE A 72 -0.56 -22.56 -9.07
N ALA A 73 -0.41 -22.43 -7.74
CA ALA A 73 0.79 -21.83 -7.14
C ALA A 73 0.90 -22.11 -5.62
N PRO A 74 2.11 -22.46 -5.10
CA PRO A 74 2.32 -22.86 -3.71
C PRO A 74 2.10 -21.73 -2.69
N GLY A 75 1.92 -22.07 -1.42
CA GLY A 75 1.72 -21.13 -0.30
C GLY A 75 0.32 -20.49 -0.29
N ILE A 76 0.06 -19.61 0.68
CA ILE A 76 -1.29 -19.05 0.90
C ILE A 76 -1.74 -18.07 -0.20
N TRP A 77 -3.02 -18.22 -0.53
CA TRP A 77 -3.83 -17.30 -1.31
C TRP A 77 -5.11 -16.93 -0.57
N LEU A 78 -5.60 -15.73 -0.84
CA LEU A 78 -6.89 -15.22 -0.40
C LEU A 78 -7.82 -15.19 -1.61
N GLY A 79 -8.93 -15.91 -1.54
CA GLY A 79 -10.06 -15.74 -2.46
C GLY A 79 -10.92 -14.58 -2.00
N LEU A 80 -11.11 -13.58 -2.86
CA LEU A 80 -11.83 -12.35 -2.57
C LEU A 80 -13.06 -12.22 -3.47
N GLU A 81 -14.22 -11.92 -2.88
CA GLU A 81 -15.39 -11.38 -3.59
C GLU A 81 -15.34 -9.85 -3.53
N LEU A 82 -15.15 -9.20 -4.69
CA LEU A 82 -15.22 -7.75 -4.84
C LEU A 82 -16.66 -7.24 -4.71
N ARG A 83 -16.84 -5.92 -4.60
CA ARG A 83 -18.18 -5.30 -4.67
C ARG A 83 -18.63 -5.03 -6.11
N SER A 84 -17.70 -4.94 -7.06
CA SER A 84 -17.97 -4.67 -8.48
C SER A 84 -17.55 -5.85 -9.37
N PRO A 85 -18.08 -5.97 -10.61
CA PRO A 85 -17.66 -6.97 -11.59
C PRO A 85 -16.28 -6.63 -12.21
N LYS A 86 -15.25 -6.52 -11.36
CA LYS A 86 -13.86 -6.17 -11.71
C LYS A 86 -12.84 -7.27 -11.34
N GLY A 87 -13.35 -8.42 -10.92
CA GLY A 87 -12.60 -9.63 -10.66
C GLY A 87 -12.22 -10.35 -11.95
N LYS A 88 -11.72 -11.58 -11.80
CA LYS A 88 -11.22 -12.44 -12.88
C LYS A 88 -11.93 -13.79 -12.98
N ASN A 89 -12.77 -14.13 -12.00
CA ASN A 89 -13.46 -15.42 -11.93
C ASN A 89 -14.77 -15.33 -11.11
N ASP A 90 -15.41 -16.48 -10.90
CA ASP A 90 -16.60 -16.71 -10.07
C ASP A 90 -16.27 -17.44 -8.74
N GLY A 91 -14.98 -17.55 -8.40
CA GLY A 91 -14.46 -18.39 -7.32
C GLY A 91 -13.80 -19.69 -7.78
N SER A 92 -13.82 -20.00 -9.09
CA SER A 92 -13.03 -21.08 -9.70
C SER A 92 -11.76 -20.59 -10.43
N VAL A 93 -10.74 -21.46 -10.52
CA VAL A 93 -9.55 -21.25 -11.37
C VAL A 93 -9.17 -22.60 -11.98
N GLY A 94 -9.21 -22.70 -13.30
CA GLY A 94 -9.17 -23.99 -13.99
C GLY A 94 -10.39 -24.83 -13.60
N GLU A 95 -10.18 -26.12 -13.36
CA GLU A 95 -11.26 -27.06 -12.97
C GLU A 95 -11.60 -26.99 -11.47
N LYS A 96 -10.83 -26.25 -10.66
CA LYS A 96 -10.99 -26.21 -9.20
C LYS A 96 -11.79 -25.00 -8.73
N ARG A 97 -12.79 -25.26 -7.88
CA ARG A 97 -13.56 -24.25 -7.14
C ARG A 97 -12.96 -24.05 -5.74
N TYR A 98 -12.62 -22.81 -5.41
CA TYR A 98 -12.08 -22.42 -4.10
C TYR A 98 -13.15 -21.72 -3.24
N PHE A 99 -14.03 -20.94 -3.89
CA PHE A 99 -15.19 -20.31 -3.27
C PHE A 99 -16.30 -20.14 -4.32
N THR A 100 -17.41 -19.51 -3.96
CA THR A 100 -18.47 -19.13 -4.90
C THR A 100 -18.82 -17.65 -4.75
N CYS A 101 -18.86 -16.95 -5.88
CA CYS A 101 -19.38 -15.59 -6.01
C CYS A 101 -20.03 -15.41 -7.41
N LYS A 102 -20.46 -14.18 -7.74
CA LYS A 102 -20.94 -13.85 -9.08
C LYS A 102 -19.80 -13.90 -10.13
N PRO A 103 -20.09 -14.18 -11.42
CA PRO A 103 -19.09 -14.11 -12.48
C PRO A 103 -18.43 -12.73 -12.57
N ASN A 104 -17.10 -12.70 -12.67
CA ASN A 104 -16.26 -11.49 -12.63
C ASN A 104 -16.27 -10.73 -11.30
N TYR A 105 -16.70 -11.31 -10.18
CA TYR A 105 -16.53 -10.72 -8.84
C TYR A 105 -15.38 -11.35 -8.05
N GLY A 106 -14.95 -12.56 -8.43
CA GLY A 106 -13.93 -13.34 -7.73
C GLY A 106 -12.52 -13.00 -8.19
N VAL A 107 -11.58 -12.95 -7.25
CA VAL A 107 -10.14 -12.79 -7.53
C VAL A 107 -9.32 -13.50 -6.45
N LEU A 108 -8.26 -14.21 -6.84
CA LEU A 108 -7.31 -14.80 -5.91
C LEU A 108 -6.02 -13.97 -5.87
N VAL A 109 -5.54 -13.64 -4.68
CA VAL A 109 -4.31 -12.85 -4.46
C VAL A 109 -3.49 -13.35 -3.28
N ARG A 110 -2.21 -12.96 -3.23
CA ARG A 110 -1.37 -13.14 -2.04
C ARG A 110 -1.80 -12.23 -0.89
N PRO A 111 -1.59 -12.62 0.39
CA PRO A 111 -1.84 -11.76 1.56
C PRO A 111 -1.15 -10.39 1.50
N SER A 112 0.01 -10.27 0.84
CA SER A 112 0.72 -9.00 0.63
C SER A 112 -0.06 -7.96 -0.19
N ARG A 113 -1.07 -8.41 -0.94
CA ARG A 113 -1.92 -7.58 -1.81
C ARG A 113 -3.17 -7.05 -1.12
N VAL A 114 -3.36 -7.33 0.17
CA VAL A 114 -4.50 -6.81 0.95
C VAL A 114 -4.05 -6.05 2.18
N THR A 115 -4.89 -5.12 2.64
CA THR A 115 -4.80 -4.57 3.99
C THR A 115 -6.11 -4.77 4.75
N TYR A 116 -5.99 -5.01 6.06
CA TYR A 116 -7.10 -5.08 7.00
C TYR A 116 -6.86 -4.03 8.09
N ARG A 117 -7.77 -3.06 8.20
CA ARG A 117 -7.66 -1.94 9.17
C ARG A 117 -6.30 -1.20 9.14
N GLY A 118 -5.67 -1.12 7.96
CA GLY A 118 -4.36 -0.49 7.76
C GLY A 118 -3.14 -1.43 7.92
N ILE A 119 -3.33 -2.65 8.42
CA ILE A 119 -2.26 -3.65 8.58
C ILE A 119 -2.17 -4.48 7.29
N ASN A 120 -0.95 -4.79 6.82
CA ASN A 120 -0.74 -5.65 5.65
C ASN A 120 -1.11 -7.11 5.97
N GLY A 121 -1.80 -7.78 5.04
CA GLY A 121 -2.31 -9.14 5.23
C GLY A 121 -1.24 -10.20 5.54
N THR A 122 0.04 -10.00 5.16
CA THR A 122 1.12 -10.95 5.54
C THR A 122 1.35 -11.04 7.04
N LYS A 123 1.00 -10.01 7.82
CA LYS A 123 1.14 -10.01 9.29
C LYS A 123 -0.05 -10.63 10.02
N LEU A 124 -1.06 -11.08 9.28
CA LEU A 124 -2.38 -11.45 9.78
C LEU A 124 -2.83 -12.84 9.29
N VAL A 125 -2.01 -13.53 8.51
CA VAL A 125 -2.20 -14.95 8.18
C VAL A 125 -1.36 -15.80 9.14
N ASP A 126 -1.82 -17.00 9.44
CA ASP A 126 -1.14 -17.88 10.40
C ASP A 126 0.13 -18.50 9.83
N ASP A 127 1.20 -18.49 10.62
CA ASP A 127 2.49 -19.12 10.33
C ASP A 127 2.41 -20.64 10.09
N ILE A 128 1.25 -21.26 10.38
CA ILE A 128 0.94 -22.69 10.12
C ILE A 128 1.08 -23.03 8.62
N TYR A 129 1.08 -22.03 7.74
CA TYR A 129 1.22 -22.17 6.29
C TYR A 129 2.42 -21.39 5.69
N GLY A 130 3.37 -20.98 6.54
CA GLY A 130 4.56 -20.19 6.19
C GLY A 130 5.81 -21.03 5.98
#